data_AF-A0A6N9T6B9-F1
#
_entry.id   AF-A0A6N9T6B9-F1
#
_cell.length_a   1.000
_cell.length_b   1.000
_cell.length_c   1.000
_cell.angle_alpha   90.00
_cell.angle_beta   90.00
_cell.angle_gamma   90.00
#
_symmetry.space_group_name_H-M   'P 1'
#
loop_
_entity.id
_entity.type
_entity.pdbx_description
1 polymer ?
#
loop_
_entity_poly.entity_id
_entity_poly.type
_entity_poly.pdbx_seq_one_letter_code
_entity_poly.pdbx_strand_id
1 'polypeptide(L)'
;MTNSSDKVFDPEHAAANRYTKSDWDEVSDNPEWTVEDFAGAEPLAATFPTLDASIKRSRGRPKSEKPRQQISLRLDPDVIARFKATGEGWQSRINEILTKAEV
;
A
#
# COMPACT_ATOMS: atom_id res chain seq x y z
N MET A 1 9.62 -19.45 18.37
CA MET A 1 8.92 -19.86 17.13
C MET A 1 9.25 -21.32 16.87
N THR A 2 8.27 -22.13 16.47
CA THR A 2 8.41 -23.58 16.30
C THR A 2 9.34 -23.93 15.14
N ASN A 3 10.32 -24.80 15.40
CA ASN A 3 11.21 -25.41 14.39
C ASN A 3 10.37 -25.95 13.24
N SER A 4 10.46 -25.32 12.06
CA SER A 4 9.72 -25.74 10.89
C SER A 4 10.51 -26.80 10.14
N SER A 5 9.88 -27.95 10.02
CA SER A 5 10.19 -29.09 9.17
C SER A 5 10.63 -28.69 7.76
N ASP A 6 11.61 -29.45 7.25
CA ASP A 6 12.04 -29.64 5.85
C ASP A 6 11.56 -28.59 4.84
N LYS A 7 12.42 -27.61 4.53
CA LYS A 7 12.22 -26.69 3.40
C LYS A 7 12.26 -27.49 2.09
N VAL A 8 11.09 -27.75 1.49
CA VAL A 8 10.97 -28.42 0.20
C VAL A 8 10.80 -27.39 -0.92
N PHE A 9 11.49 -27.60 -2.04
CA PHE A 9 11.36 -26.74 -3.22
C PHE A 9 10.01 -26.95 -3.92
N ASP A 10 9.26 -25.85 -4.12
CA ASP A 10 8.01 -25.83 -4.88
C ASP A 10 8.22 -25.14 -6.25
N PRO A 11 8.11 -25.88 -7.38
CA PRO A 11 8.31 -25.32 -8.71
C PRO A 11 7.22 -24.34 -9.16
N GLU A 12 5.97 -24.47 -8.69
CA GLU A 12 4.88 -23.56 -9.07
C GLU A 12 5.06 -22.20 -8.40
N HIS A 13 5.40 -22.21 -7.11
CA HIS A 13 5.74 -20.99 -6.36
C HIS A 13 6.96 -20.29 -6.96
N ALA A 14 8.00 -21.04 -7.31
CA ALA A 14 9.22 -20.51 -7.90
C ALA A 14 8.94 -19.80 -9.24
N ALA A 15 8.12 -20.41 -10.11
CA ALA A 15 7.72 -19.81 -11.38
C ALA A 15 6.90 -18.51 -11.19
N ALA A 16 5.98 -18.48 -10.22
CA ALA A 16 5.18 -17.29 -9.91
C ALA A 16 6.03 -16.12 -9.37
N ASN A 17 7.09 -16.43 -8.62
CA ASN A 17 7.97 -15.45 -7.96
C ASN A 17 9.31 -15.22 -8.68
N ARG A 18 9.50 -15.82 -9.86
CA ARG A 18 10.64 -15.61 -10.77
C ARG A 18 12.01 -15.96 -10.18
N TYR A 19 12.09 -17.09 -9.47
CA TYR A 19 13.36 -17.69 -9.07
C TYR A 19 13.42 -19.15 -9.51
N THR A 20 14.61 -19.70 -9.65
CA THR A 20 14.89 -21.06 -10.15
C THR A 20 15.27 -22.01 -9.02
N LYS A 21 15.38 -23.30 -9.35
CA LYS A 21 15.93 -24.30 -8.42
C LYS A 21 17.39 -24.00 -8.07
N SER A 22 18.18 -23.51 -9.02
CA SER A 22 19.57 -23.08 -8.77
C SER A 22 19.63 -21.96 -7.73
N ASP A 23 18.82 -20.90 -7.92
CA ASP A 23 18.77 -19.77 -6.97
C ASP A 23 18.38 -20.22 -5.55
N TRP A 24 17.52 -21.24 -5.45
CA TRP A 24 17.11 -21.80 -4.17
C TRP A 24 18.21 -22.67 -3.52
N ASP A 25 18.89 -23.50 -4.32
CA ASP A 25 19.99 -24.34 -3.84
C ASP A 25 21.18 -23.49 -3.36
N GLU A 26 21.44 -22.35 -4.02
CA GLU A 26 22.49 -21.37 -3.65
C GLU A 26 22.33 -20.78 -2.24
N VAL A 27 21.10 -20.73 -1.71
CA VAL A 27 20.81 -20.16 -0.37
C VAL A 27 20.31 -21.21 0.61
N SER A 28 20.35 -22.49 0.22
CA SER A 28 19.78 -23.60 1.00
C SER A 28 20.58 -23.92 2.28
N ASP A 29 21.84 -23.51 2.33
CA ASP A 29 22.74 -23.67 3.47
C ASP A 29 22.62 -22.56 4.52
N ASN A 30 21.82 -21.52 4.26
CA ASN A 30 21.63 -20.43 5.20
C ASN A 30 20.94 -20.93 6.49
N PRO A 31 21.59 -20.78 7.67
CA PRO A 31 21.06 -21.29 8.92
C PRO A 31 19.78 -20.56 9.33
N GLU A 32 18.96 -21.23 10.16
CA GLU A 32 17.83 -20.58 10.81
C GLU A 32 18.32 -19.49 11.76
N TRP A 33 17.67 -18.33 11.72
CA TRP A 33 17.98 -17.24 12.63
C TRP A 33 17.55 -17.60 14.05
N THR A 34 18.48 -17.48 14.98
CA THR A 34 18.24 -17.68 16.41
C THR A 34 17.67 -16.41 17.06
N VAL A 35 17.19 -16.53 18.30
CA VAL A 35 16.69 -15.36 19.04
C VAL A 35 17.82 -14.36 19.31
N GLU A 36 19.03 -14.88 19.51
CA GLU A 36 20.25 -14.11 19.72
C GLU A 36 20.62 -13.31 18.46
N ASP A 37 20.46 -13.88 17.27
CA ASP A 37 20.68 -13.18 15.99
C ASP A 37 19.72 -12.00 15.84
N PHE A 38 18.44 -12.18 16.21
CA PHE A 38 17.47 -11.09 16.22
C PHE A 38 17.77 -10.04 17.27
N ALA A 39 18.28 -10.42 18.44
CA ALA A 39 18.65 -9.49 19.51
C ALA A 39 19.84 -8.61 19.10
N GLY A 40 20.75 -9.13 18.28
CA GLY A 40 21.89 -8.39 17.73
C GLY A 40 21.61 -7.62 16.44
N ALA A 41 20.42 -7.75 15.86
CA ALA A 41 20.09 -7.10 14.60
C ALA A 41 20.05 -5.57 14.72
N GLU A 42 20.67 -4.87 13.78
CA GLU A 42 20.63 -3.42 13.72
C GLU A 42 19.37 -2.91 13.01
N PRO A 43 18.75 -1.80 13.46
CA PRO A 43 17.64 -1.18 12.75
C PRO A 43 18.05 -0.70 11.35
N LEU A 44 17.21 -0.97 10.34
CA LEU A 44 17.43 -0.54 8.95
C LEU A 44 17.75 0.97 8.83
N ALA A 45 17.09 1.80 9.63
CA ALA A 45 17.31 3.25 9.65
C ALA A 45 18.70 3.66 10.15
N ALA A 46 19.34 2.83 10.99
CA ALA A 46 20.69 3.07 11.50
C ALA A 46 21.74 2.68 10.44
N THR A 47 21.61 1.51 9.84
CA THR A 47 22.61 0.96 8.91
C THR A 47 22.45 1.48 7.47
N PHE A 48 21.21 1.75 7.03
CA PHE A 48 20.88 2.17 5.66
C PHE A 48 19.90 3.36 5.62
N PRO A 49 20.32 4.55 6.10
CA PRO A 49 19.43 5.71 6.26
C PRO A 49 18.83 6.21 4.95
N THR A 50 19.58 6.12 3.84
CA THR A 50 19.11 6.56 2.51
C THR A 50 17.99 5.67 1.96
N LEU A 51 18.11 4.35 2.18
CA LEU A 51 17.13 3.35 1.77
C LEU A 51 15.89 3.40 2.66
N ASP A 52 16.05 3.52 3.98
CA ASP A 52 14.93 3.72 4.90
C ASP A 52 14.10 4.95 4.50
N ALA A 53 14.78 6.07 4.22
CA ALA A 53 14.11 7.29 3.78
C ALA A 53 13.42 7.14 2.41
N SER A 54 13.93 6.32 1.49
CA SER A 54 13.30 6.12 0.18
C SER A 54 12.07 5.21 0.27
N ILE A 55 12.11 4.17 1.12
CA ILE A 55 10.98 3.29 1.40
C ILE A 55 9.86 4.06 2.09
N LYS A 56 10.18 4.87 3.12
CA LYS A 56 9.20 5.75 3.80
C LYS A 56 8.61 6.81 2.88
N ARG A 57 9.30 7.16 1.79
CA ARG A 57 8.80 8.07 0.75
C ARG A 57 7.83 7.40 -0.24
N SER A 58 7.57 6.09 -0.14
CA SER A 58 6.71 5.32 -1.06
C SER A 58 5.34 5.02 -0.44
N ARG A 59 4.15 5.05 -1.08
CA ARG A 59 3.64 5.47 -2.40
C ARG A 59 2.26 6.11 -2.16
N GLY A 60 1.93 7.20 -2.82
CA GLY A 60 0.60 7.82 -2.78
C GLY A 60 0.61 9.22 -3.38
N ARG A 61 -0.54 9.75 -3.84
CA ARG A 61 -0.65 11.18 -4.17
C ARG A 61 -0.22 11.97 -2.92
N PRO A 62 0.62 13.02 -3.05
CA PRO A 62 0.91 13.90 -1.94
C PRO A 62 -0.37 14.27 -1.19
N LYS A 63 -0.31 14.27 0.14
CA LYS A 63 -1.45 14.65 0.97
C LYS A 63 -1.93 16.02 0.49
N SER A 64 -3.19 16.13 0.09
CA SER A 64 -3.76 17.44 -0.29
C SER A 64 -3.76 18.35 0.93
N GLU A 65 -3.28 19.59 0.78
CA GLU A 65 -3.37 20.63 1.82
C GLU A 65 -4.81 20.89 2.26
N LYS A 66 -5.76 20.73 1.33
CA LYS A 66 -7.20 20.88 1.55
C LYS A 66 -7.93 19.65 1.01
N PRO A 67 -7.98 18.52 1.76
CA PRO A 67 -8.74 17.36 1.34
C PRO A 67 -10.25 17.66 1.38
N ARG A 68 -11.02 17.11 0.44
CA ARG A 68 -12.49 17.17 0.51
C ARG A 68 -12.92 16.42 1.77
N GLN A 69 -13.79 17.03 2.57
CA GLN A 69 -14.34 16.38 3.76
C GLN A 69 -15.55 15.51 3.35
N GLN A 70 -15.53 14.24 3.76
CA GLN A 70 -16.68 13.37 3.61
C GLN A 70 -17.67 13.65 4.75
N ILE A 71 -18.81 14.27 4.41
CA ILE A 71 -19.89 14.56 5.34
C ILE A 71 -21.17 13.83 4.93
N SER A 72 -22.08 13.60 5.87
CA SER A 72 -23.44 13.14 5.57
C SER A 72 -24.33 14.36 5.31
N LEU A 73 -24.58 14.66 4.04
CA LEU A 73 -25.48 15.73 3.60
C LEU A 73 -26.66 15.11 2.85
N ARG A 74 -27.89 15.49 3.23
CA ARG A 74 -29.10 15.11 2.50
C ARG A 74 -29.43 16.20 1.49
N LEU A 75 -29.55 15.82 0.22
CA LEU A 75 -29.98 16.68 -0.86
C LEU A 75 -31.33 16.18 -1.38
N ASP A 76 -32.09 17.09 -2.00
CA ASP A 76 -33.33 16.74 -2.68
C ASP A 76 -33.09 15.64 -3.75
N PRO A 77 -33.94 14.59 -3.83
CA PRO A 77 -33.82 13.54 -4.83
C PRO A 77 -33.71 14.03 -6.28
N ASP A 78 -34.45 15.09 -6.65
CA ASP A 78 -34.46 15.63 -8.01
C ASP A 78 -33.13 16.32 -8.35
N VAL A 79 -32.48 16.92 -7.34
CA VAL A 79 -31.12 17.46 -7.48
C VAL A 79 -30.15 16.33 -7.78
N ILE A 80 -30.20 15.24 -6.99
CA ILE A 80 -29.31 14.09 -7.19
C ILE A 80 -29.52 13.46 -8.56
N ALA A 81 -30.78 13.25 -8.98
CA ALA A 81 -31.12 12.67 -10.27
C ALA A 81 -30.57 13.51 -11.43
N ARG A 82 -30.80 14.82 -11.39
CA ARG A 82 -30.31 15.77 -12.41
C ARG A 82 -28.79 15.73 -12.52
N PHE A 83 -28.06 15.72 -11.42
CA PHE A 83 -26.59 15.65 -11.48
C PHE A 83 -26.10 14.28 -11.94
N LYS A 84 -26.67 13.16 -11.45
CA LYS A 84 -26.29 11.82 -11.92
C LYS A 84 -26.48 11.64 -13.43
N ALA A 85 -27.52 12.24 -14.00
CA ALA A 85 -27.75 12.22 -15.46
C ALA A 85 -26.61 12.88 -16.27
N THR A 86 -25.77 13.72 -15.64
CA THR A 86 -24.56 14.30 -16.28
C THR A 86 -23.39 13.31 -16.41
N GLY A 87 -23.53 12.09 -15.91
CA GLY A 87 -22.53 11.03 -16.03
C GLY A 87 -21.36 11.17 -15.07
N GLU A 88 -20.21 10.60 -15.45
CA GLU A 88 -18.99 10.63 -14.64
C GLU A 88 -18.62 12.07 -14.23
N GLY A 89 -18.18 12.23 -12.97
CA GLY A 89 -17.80 13.52 -12.41
C GLY A 89 -18.96 14.36 -11.86
N TRP A 90 -20.20 13.86 -11.82
CA TRP A 90 -21.35 14.62 -11.30
C TRP A 90 -21.15 15.15 -9.87
N GLN A 91 -20.45 14.40 -9.01
CA GLN A 91 -20.11 14.82 -7.65
C GLN A 91 -19.15 16.02 -7.62
N SER A 92 -18.22 16.12 -8.57
CA SER A 92 -17.35 17.28 -8.69
C SER A 92 -18.13 18.50 -9.20
N ARG A 93 -19.05 18.30 -10.16
CA ARG A 93 -19.91 19.40 -10.67
C ARG A 93 -20.80 20.00 -9.60
N ILE A 94 -21.45 19.17 -8.78
CA ILE A 94 -22.28 19.69 -7.68
C ILE A 94 -21.43 20.42 -6.64
N ASN A 95 -20.23 19.93 -6.33
CA ASN A 95 -19.30 20.62 -5.42
C ASN A 95 -18.87 21.99 -5.97
N GLU A 96 -18.56 22.11 -7.26
CA GLU A 96 -18.20 23.39 -7.89
C GLU A 96 -19.32 24.43 -7.80
N ILE A 97 -20.58 24.00 -7.97
CA ILE A 97 -21.75 24.88 -7.84
C ILE A 97 -21.92 25.33 -6.38
N LEU A 98 -21.82 24.40 -5.42
CA LEU A 98 -21.91 24.72 -4.00
C LEU A 98 -20.78 25.66 -3.55
N THR A 99 -19.60 25.59 -4.16
CA THR A 99 -18.48 26.50 -3.88
C THR A 99 -18.76 27.94 -4.35
N LYS A 100 -19.60 28.11 -5.38
CA LYS A 100 -19.95 29.41 -5.95
C LYS A 100 -21.25 29.99 -5.39
N ALA A 101 -21.99 29.22 -4.60
CA ALA A 101 -23.23 29.69 -3.99
C ALA A 101 -22.91 30.79 -2.97
N GLU A 102 -23.57 31.94 -3.09
CA GLU A 102 -23.56 32.97 -2.06
C GLU A 102 -24.48 32.52 -0.92
N VAL A 103 -24.01 32.66 0.31
CA VAL A 103 -24.73 32.31 1.55
C VAL A 103 -24.98 33.59 2.34
#